data_AF-A0A2C6LCC9-F1
#
_entry.id   AF-A0A2C6LCC9-F1
#
_cell.length_a   1.000
_cell.length_b   1.000
_cell.length_c   1.000
_cell.angle_alpha   90.00
_cell.angle_beta   90.00
_cell.angle_gamma   90.00
#
_symmetry.space_group_name_H-M   'P 1'
#
loop_
_entity.id
_entity.type
_entity.pdbx_description
1 polymer ?
#
loop_
_entity_poly.entity_id
_entity_poly.type
_entity_poly.pdbx_seq_one_letter_code
_entity_poly.pdbx_strand_id
1 'polypeptide(L)'
;MHQCDIAEDVAIAYGYGNLPVHRSHILPLNLLNSFSDKVRNFFSTCGYNEALTFLLISSAENYTNLGKKIPSIPSSSASATPLESLLQDALLSVNPCEYQLSPLPVRLMNSKTREFEHARTSLIPGILKSICANKGLTELPMKLFEVGDVCLIDRSTEVGARNLRYCCAAYADEHSSGLEEIHGVLDGLMKSLNFVAEYTIAEMESAVATAVAKGTKAGGGAEETGKKKKEEDESLAAHHLPQTEQLQRTLERMQGTYKLVPSKEAIFLPGRQVHILASRKPTATDGSEEIPLLIGVFGILHPHTLKAFNLHLPVSVLELNLEAFTKWLPAIDLMGN
;
A
#
# COMPACT_ATOMS: atom_id res chain seq x y z
N MET A 1 49.99 7.15 -5.29
CA MET A 1 50.25 5.91 -4.53
C MET A 1 49.88 6.17 -3.10
N HIS A 2 48.94 5.39 -2.59
CA HIS A 2 48.40 5.46 -1.24
C HIS A 2 49.03 4.35 -0.38
N GLN A 3 49.03 4.51 0.94
CA GLN A 3 49.56 3.47 1.85
C GLN A 3 48.81 2.14 1.74
N CYS A 4 47.55 2.19 1.27
CA CYS A 4 46.74 1.00 0.99
C CYS A 4 47.32 0.13 -0.12
N ASP A 5 47.99 0.72 -1.13
CA ASP A 5 48.58 -0.03 -2.25
C ASP A 5 49.70 -0.96 -1.73
N ILE A 6 50.52 -0.44 -0.80
CA ILE A 6 51.60 -1.23 -0.17
C ILE A 6 51.01 -2.30 0.76
N ALA A 7 49.95 -1.97 1.51
CA ALA A 7 49.28 -2.93 2.39
C ALA A 7 48.63 -4.08 1.59
N GLU A 8 48.07 -3.78 0.42
CA GLU A 8 47.52 -4.76 -0.52
C GLU A 8 48.61 -5.72 -1.01
N ASP A 9 49.74 -5.21 -1.51
CA ASP A 9 50.87 -6.03 -1.97
C ASP A 9 51.43 -6.93 -0.86
N VAL A 10 51.53 -6.40 0.37
CA VAL A 10 51.96 -7.18 1.54
C VAL A 10 50.95 -8.27 1.88
N ALA A 11 49.65 -7.99 1.81
CA ALA A 11 48.61 -8.97 2.06
C ALA A 11 48.58 -10.07 0.98
N ILE A 12 48.85 -9.73 -0.29
CA ILE A 12 49.01 -10.69 -1.38
C ILE A 12 50.21 -11.59 -1.12
N ALA A 13 51.37 -11.01 -0.77
CA ALA A 13 52.60 -11.75 -0.48
C ALA A 13 52.45 -12.68 0.73
N TYR A 14 51.68 -12.26 1.74
CA TYR A 14 51.38 -13.05 2.94
C TYR A 14 50.37 -14.18 2.68
N GLY A 15 49.52 -14.02 1.65
CA GLY A 15 48.45 -14.95 1.28
C GLY A 15 47.18 -14.74 2.11
N TYR A 16 46.08 -14.39 1.46
CA TYR A 16 44.81 -14.05 2.13
C TYR A 16 44.23 -15.15 3.01
N GLY A 17 44.50 -16.42 2.70
CA GLY A 17 44.04 -17.57 3.51
C GLY A 17 44.69 -17.66 4.89
N ASN A 18 45.80 -16.94 5.12
CA ASN A 18 46.53 -16.92 6.38
C ASN A 18 46.07 -15.77 7.30
N LEU A 19 45.21 -14.87 6.83
CA LEU A 19 44.75 -13.72 7.61
C LEU A 19 43.72 -14.16 8.68
N PRO A 20 43.81 -13.64 9.92
CA PRO A 20 42.84 -13.96 10.95
C PRO A 20 41.46 -13.39 10.60
N VAL A 21 40.43 -14.23 10.67
CA VAL A 21 39.05 -13.82 10.43
C VAL A 21 38.44 -13.31 11.74
N HIS A 22 38.10 -12.03 11.78
CA HIS A 22 37.35 -11.44 12.88
C HIS A 22 35.88 -11.28 12.50
N ARG A 23 34.97 -11.62 13.43
CA ARG A 23 33.54 -11.36 13.22
C ARG A 23 33.28 -9.86 13.32
N SER A 24 32.61 -9.31 12.33
CA SER A 24 32.17 -7.92 12.35
C SER A 24 31.00 -7.73 13.33
N HIS A 25 30.81 -6.50 13.79
CA HIS A 25 29.66 -6.13 14.61
C HIS A 25 28.36 -6.28 13.83
N ILE A 26 27.31 -6.79 14.48
CA ILE A 26 25.99 -6.96 13.87
C ILE A 26 25.33 -5.59 13.72
N LEU A 27 24.86 -5.28 12.51
CA LEU A 27 24.14 -4.04 12.21
C LEU A 27 22.64 -4.21 12.46
N PRO A 28 21.92 -3.13 12.81
CA PRO A 28 20.47 -3.16 12.95
C PRO A 28 19.77 -3.46 11.62
N LEU A 29 18.63 -4.14 11.68
CA LEU A 29 17.82 -4.46 10.50
C LEU A 29 17.16 -3.21 9.91
N ASN A 30 16.99 -3.21 8.59
CA ASN A 30 16.18 -2.21 7.90
C ASN A 30 14.70 -2.62 7.97
N LEU A 31 13.91 -1.83 8.71
CA LEU A 31 12.48 -2.10 8.94
C LEU A 31 11.65 -2.15 7.65
N LEU A 32 11.98 -1.33 6.65
CA LEU A 32 11.25 -1.32 5.38
C LEU A 32 11.43 -2.63 4.60
N ASN A 33 12.63 -3.22 4.67
CA ASN A 33 12.89 -4.52 4.05
C ASN A 33 12.18 -5.63 4.80
N SER A 34 12.25 -5.65 6.13
CA SER A 34 11.51 -6.63 6.95
C SER A 34 9.99 -6.55 6.70
N PHE A 35 9.46 -5.34 6.59
CA PHE A 35 8.06 -5.13 6.25
C PHE A 35 7.72 -5.60 4.83
N SER A 36 8.59 -5.31 3.85
CA SER A 36 8.43 -5.79 2.48
C SER A 36 8.36 -7.32 2.44
N ASP A 37 9.20 -8.01 3.21
CA ASP A 37 9.20 -9.47 3.28
C ASP A 37 7.93 -10.03 3.95
N LYS A 38 7.44 -9.36 4.99
CA LYS A 38 6.14 -9.68 5.59
C LYS A 38 5.00 -9.56 4.57
N VAL A 39 4.98 -8.49 3.77
CA VAL A 39 4.00 -8.30 2.70
C VAL A 39 4.14 -9.40 1.63
N ARG A 40 5.37 -9.75 1.22
CA ARG A 40 5.60 -10.87 0.27
C ARG A 40 5.05 -12.19 0.78
N ASN A 41 5.33 -12.52 2.04
CA ASN A 41 4.85 -13.74 2.68
C ASN A 41 3.32 -13.78 2.73
N PHE A 42 2.68 -12.64 3.01
CA PHE A 42 1.23 -12.51 2.99
C PHE A 42 0.64 -12.84 1.60
N PHE A 43 1.12 -12.17 0.55
CA PHE A 43 0.62 -12.41 -0.82
C PHE A 43 0.89 -13.84 -1.30
N SER A 44 2.04 -14.41 -0.94
CA SER A 44 2.39 -15.80 -1.24
C SER A 44 1.40 -16.77 -0.57
N THR A 45 1.01 -16.51 0.68
CA THR A 45 -0.01 -17.29 1.40
C THR A 45 -1.39 -17.17 0.77
N CYS A 46 -1.70 -16.02 0.15
CA CYS A 46 -2.92 -15.81 -0.63
C CYS A 46 -2.88 -16.45 -2.04
N GLY A 47 -1.81 -17.16 -2.40
CA GLY A 47 -1.67 -17.82 -3.70
C GLY A 47 -1.32 -16.88 -4.86
N TYR A 48 -0.75 -15.72 -4.57
CA TYR A 48 -0.19 -14.82 -5.59
C TYR A 48 1.28 -15.17 -5.85
N ASN A 49 1.70 -15.10 -7.11
CA ASN A 49 3.10 -15.30 -7.49
C ASN A 49 3.83 -13.96 -7.62
N GLU A 50 5.04 -13.87 -7.08
CA GLU A 50 5.84 -12.64 -7.18
C GLU A 50 6.40 -12.47 -8.60
N ALA A 51 6.23 -11.28 -9.15
CA ALA A 51 6.81 -10.85 -10.40
C ALA A 51 7.94 -9.85 -10.13
N LEU A 52 9.00 -9.91 -10.93
CA LEU A 52 10.09 -8.95 -10.90
C LEU A 52 10.13 -8.23 -12.25
N THR A 53 9.79 -6.95 -12.25
CA THR A 53 9.70 -6.16 -13.48
C THR A 53 10.82 -5.12 -13.55
N PHE A 54 11.09 -4.62 -14.75
CA PHE A 54 12.13 -3.61 -14.94
C PHE A 54 11.76 -2.29 -14.25
N LEU A 55 12.76 -1.64 -13.66
CA LEU A 55 12.64 -0.28 -13.11
C LEU A 55 12.49 0.78 -14.20
N LEU A 56 13.02 0.52 -15.40
CA LEU A 56 12.99 1.45 -16.51
C LEU A 56 11.87 1.07 -17.47
N ILE A 57 11.09 2.07 -17.89
CA ILE A 57 9.96 1.93 -18.81
C ILE A 57 9.93 3.09 -19.80
N SER A 58 9.16 2.93 -20.88
CA SER A 58 8.94 3.99 -21.85
C SER A 58 8.01 5.07 -21.29
N SER A 59 8.08 6.29 -21.84
CA SER A 59 7.14 7.35 -21.47
C SER A 59 5.68 6.98 -21.75
N ALA A 60 5.45 6.26 -22.84
CA ALA A 60 4.12 5.81 -23.25
C ALA A 60 3.51 4.83 -22.24
N GLU A 61 4.29 3.86 -21.77
CA GLU A 61 3.84 2.88 -20.76
C GLU A 61 3.52 3.53 -19.41
N ASN A 62 4.27 4.56 -19.01
CA ASN A 62 4.07 5.21 -17.72
C ASN A 62 2.86 6.18 -17.70
N TYR A 63 2.47 6.73 -18.85
CA TYR A 63 1.42 7.75 -18.94
C TYR A 63 0.34 7.42 -19.97
N THR A 64 0.71 7.45 -21.25
CA THR A 64 -0.24 7.39 -22.38
C THR A 64 -1.08 6.10 -22.34
N ASN A 65 -0.44 4.96 -22.09
CA ASN A 65 -1.10 3.66 -22.04
C ASN A 65 -2.01 3.51 -20.81
N LEU A 66 -1.71 4.22 -19.72
CA LEU A 66 -2.55 4.28 -18.51
C LEU A 66 -3.66 5.35 -18.60
N GLY A 67 -3.79 6.06 -19.73
CA GLY A 67 -4.74 7.15 -19.90
C GLY A 67 -4.38 8.41 -19.09
N LYS A 68 -3.15 8.50 -18.56
CA LYS A 68 -2.66 9.67 -17.82
C LYS A 68 -2.03 10.68 -18.77
N LYS A 69 -2.20 11.97 -18.47
CA LYS A 69 -1.46 13.04 -19.17
C LYS A 69 -0.02 13.02 -18.72
N ILE A 70 0.91 13.22 -19.65
CA ILE A 70 2.32 13.39 -19.31
C ILE A 70 2.43 14.71 -18.52
N PRO A 71 2.89 14.67 -17.27
CA PRO A 71 3.04 15.89 -16.48
C PRO A 71 4.13 16.75 -17.14
N SER A 72 3.76 17.97 -17.53
CA SER A 72 4.73 18.94 -18.03
C SER A 72 5.59 19.38 -16.86
N ILE A 73 6.88 19.03 -16.88
CA ILE A 73 7.85 19.68 -16.00
C ILE A 73 7.79 21.18 -16.35
N PRO A 74 7.48 22.07 -15.40
CA PRO A 74 7.57 23.50 -15.67
C PRO A 74 9.00 23.76 -16.13
N SER A 75 9.15 24.11 -17.41
CA SER A 75 10.45 24.46 -17.97
C SER A 75 11.04 25.52 -17.06
N SER A 76 12.21 25.26 -16.50
CA SER A 76 12.98 26.26 -15.79
C SER A 76 13.26 27.40 -16.77
N SER A 77 12.35 28.37 -16.83
CA SER A 77 12.63 29.60 -17.55
C SER A 77 13.84 30.20 -16.84
N ALA A 78 14.89 30.54 -17.59
CA ALA A 78 16.11 31.13 -17.05
C ALA A 78 15.86 32.50 -16.37
N SER A 79 14.61 32.95 -16.31
CA SER A 79 14.12 34.19 -15.70
C SER A 79 13.26 33.97 -14.45
N ALA A 80 13.17 32.74 -13.92
CA ALA A 80 12.37 32.48 -12.72
C ALA A 80 12.96 33.23 -11.51
N THR A 81 12.11 33.99 -10.82
CA THR A 81 12.52 34.70 -9.61
C THR A 81 12.90 33.71 -8.49
N PRO A 82 13.75 34.09 -7.52
CA PRO A 82 14.11 33.21 -6.39
C PRO A 82 12.88 32.71 -5.60
N LEU A 83 11.81 33.50 -5.57
CA LEU A 83 10.56 33.14 -4.91
C LEU A 83 9.74 32.12 -5.72
N GLU A 84 9.74 32.23 -7.05
CA GLU A 84 9.13 31.22 -7.94
C GLU A 84 9.88 29.89 -7.87
N SER A 85 11.21 29.89 -7.75
CA SER A 85 11.98 28.65 -7.55
C SER A 85 11.62 27.98 -6.23
N LEU A 86 11.54 28.73 -5.12
CA LEU A 86 11.17 28.17 -3.81
C LEU A 86 9.73 27.62 -3.78
N LEU A 87 8.78 28.32 -4.40
CA LEU A 87 7.40 27.83 -4.53
C LEU A 87 7.34 26.58 -5.42
N GLN A 88 8.13 26.54 -6.49
CA GLN A 88 8.24 25.39 -7.37
C GLN A 88 8.87 24.19 -6.64
N ASP A 89 9.89 24.42 -5.83
CA ASP A 89 10.56 23.39 -5.02
C ASP A 89 9.62 22.86 -3.93
N ALA A 90 8.81 23.73 -3.31
CA ALA A 90 7.78 23.33 -2.34
C ALA A 90 6.65 22.51 -2.99
N LEU A 91 6.23 22.86 -4.22
CA LEU A 91 5.23 22.09 -4.99
C LEU A 91 5.78 20.73 -5.47
N LEU A 92 7.10 20.62 -5.59
CA LEU A 92 7.82 19.39 -5.94
C LEU A 92 8.24 18.58 -4.70
N SER A 93 7.91 19.05 -3.50
CA SER A 93 8.09 18.30 -2.25
C SER A 93 6.98 17.26 -2.13
N VAL A 94 7.38 16.00 -1.99
CA VAL A 94 6.45 14.87 -1.94
C VAL A 94 6.35 14.35 -0.52
N ASN A 95 5.14 14.14 0.00
CA ASN A 95 4.95 13.39 1.24
C ASN A 95 5.25 11.91 0.98
N PRO A 96 6.33 11.33 1.53
CA PRO A 96 6.71 9.95 1.24
C PRO A 96 5.69 8.92 1.77
N CYS A 97 4.86 9.29 2.75
CA CYS A 97 3.84 8.41 3.31
C CYS A 97 2.57 8.36 2.47
N GLU A 98 2.41 9.25 1.49
CA GLU A 98 1.26 9.27 0.60
C GLU A 98 1.57 8.58 -0.72
N TYR A 99 0.58 7.86 -1.24
CA TYR A 99 0.59 7.34 -2.59
C TYR A 99 0.39 8.48 -3.59
N GLN A 100 1.26 8.51 -4.61
CA GLN A 100 1.30 9.60 -5.56
C GLN A 100 0.53 9.24 -6.83
N LEU A 101 -0.59 9.94 -7.09
CA LEU A 101 -1.47 9.65 -8.23
C LEU A 101 -0.85 10.03 -9.58
N SER A 102 -0.19 11.20 -9.63
CA SER A 102 0.42 11.76 -10.84
C SER A 102 1.81 12.35 -10.54
N PRO A 103 2.77 11.53 -10.09
CA PRO A 103 4.11 12.01 -9.79
C PRO A 103 4.90 12.30 -11.05
N LEU A 104 5.90 13.17 -10.89
CA LEU A 104 6.86 13.47 -11.93
C LEU A 104 7.92 12.35 -12.04
N PRO A 105 8.20 11.86 -13.25
CA PRO A 105 9.11 10.74 -13.44
C PRO A 105 10.56 11.23 -13.52
N VAL A 106 11.50 10.39 -13.12
CA VAL A 106 12.92 10.63 -13.42
C VAL A 106 13.18 10.19 -14.86
N ARG A 107 13.57 11.13 -15.72
CA ARG A 107 13.87 10.90 -17.13
C ARG A 107 15.37 10.68 -17.36
N LEU A 108 15.71 9.67 -18.14
CA LEU A 108 17.07 9.39 -18.57
C LEU A 108 17.43 10.23 -19.81
N MET A 109 18.56 10.93 -19.78
CA MET A 109 19.01 11.76 -20.91
C MET A 109 19.52 10.92 -22.10
N ASN A 110 20.39 9.94 -21.85
CA ASN A 110 21.09 9.18 -22.89
C ASN A 110 20.66 7.71 -22.88
N SER A 111 19.34 7.46 -22.94
CA SER A 111 18.86 6.09 -23.00
C SER A 111 19.27 5.42 -24.31
N LYS A 112 19.72 4.16 -24.23
CA LYS A 112 20.10 3.36 -25.39
C LYS A 112 18.89 2.81 -26.15
N THR A 113 17.75 2.63 -25.48
CA THR A 113 16.55 2.04 -26.05
C THR A 113 15.31 2.86 -25.67
N ARG A 114 14.32 2.90 -26.57
CA ARG A 114 13.05 3.63 -26.33
C ARG A 114 12.21 3.04 -25.19
N GLU A 115 12.48 1.80 -24.83
CA GLU A 115 11.81 1.11 -23.73
C GLU A 115 12.32 1.57 -22.35
N PHE A 116 13.46 2.26 -22.28
CA PHE A 116 14.10 2.65 -21.03
C PHE A 116 14.30 4.17 -20.95
N GLU A 117 13.23 4.95 -21.16
CA GLU A 117 13.29 6.41 -21.16
C GLU A 117 13.11 7.02 -19.76
N HIS A 118 12.33 6.36 -18.90
CA HIS A 118 11.95 6.85 -17.59
C HIS A 118 12.14 5.77 -16.54
N ALA A 119 12.45 6.18 -15.30
CA ALA A 119 12.22 5.35 -14.15
C ALA A 119 10.70 5.23 -13.91
N ARG A 120 10.24 4.04 -13.56
CA ARG A 120 8.83 3.76 -13.28
C ARG A 120 8.34 4.55 -12.07
N THR A 121 7.14 5.10 -12.18
CA THR A 121 6.45 5.78 -11.08
C THR A 121 5.31 4.95 -10.48
N SER A 122 5.03 3.80 -11.07
CA SER A 122 4.03 2.81 -10.66
C SER A 122 4.50 1.44 -11.11
N LEU A 123 4.11 0.39 -10.39
CA LEU A 123 4.38 -1.01 -10.68
C LEU A 123 3.36 -1.60 -11.67
N ILE A 124 2.21 -0.94 -11.84
CA ILE A 124 1.10 -1.42 -12.69
C ILE A 124 1.55 -1.74 -14.12
N PRO A 125 2.30 -0.88 -14.86
CA PRO A 125 2.74 -1.20 -16.21
C PRO A 125 3.59 -2.47 -16.30
N GLY A 126 4.46 -2.69 -15.30
CA GLY A 126 5.32 -3.87 -15.23
C GLY A 126 4.49 -5.13 -15.07
N ILE A 127 3.57 -5.16 -14.12
CA ILE A 127 2.70 -6.31 -13.88
C ILE A 127 1.83 -6.61 -15.10
N LEU A 128 1.26 -5.60 -15.76
CA LEU A 128 0.44 -5.81 -16.97
C LEU A 128 1.24 -6.42 -18.12
N LYS A 129 2.50 -6.02 -18.30
CA LYS A 129 3.40 -6.66 -19.26
C LYS A 129 3.69 -8.11 -18.91
N SER A 130 3.89 -8.41 -17.63
CA SER A 130 4.08 -9.79 -17.16
C SER A 130 2.84 -10.65 -17.43
N ILE A 131 1.62 -10.13 -17.17
CA ILE A 131 0.37 -10.82 -17.50
C ILE A 131 0.27 -11.05 -19.02
N CYS A 132 0.57 -10.03 -19.83
CA CYS A 132 0.53 -10.16 -21.29
C CYS A 132 1.53 -11.20 -21.81
N ALA A 133 2.74 -11.24 -21.25
CA ALA A 133 3.79 -12.18 -21.65
C ALA A 133 3.45 -13.65 -21.29
N ASN A 134 2.63 -13.86 -20.27
CA ASN A 134 2.23 -15.19 -19.80
C ASN A 134 0.84 -15.62 -20.32
N LYS A 135 0.14 -14.76 -21.04
CA LYS A 135 -1.17 -15.07 -21.61
C LYS A 135 -1.08 -16.32 -22.51
N GLY A 136 -1.86 -17.34 -22.19
CA GLY A 136 -1.92 -18.60 -22.95
C GLY A 136 -0.85 -19.63 -22.58
N LEU A 137 0.09 -19.30 -21.69
CA LEU A 137 1.06 -20.24 -21.13
C LEU A 137 0.61 -20.78 -19.77
N THR A 138 0.04 -19.91 -18.94
CA THR A 138 -0.47 -20.24 -17.61
C THR A 138 -1.99 -20.40 -17.64
N GLU A 139 -2.50 -21.32 -16.83
CA GLU A 139 -3.93 -21.46 -16.59
C GLU A 139 -4.47 -20.23 -15.83
N LEU A 140 -5.71 -19.85 -16.14
CA LEU A 140 -6.43 -18.80 -15.43
C LEU A 140 -7.05 -19.36 -14.15
N PRO A 141 -7.21 -18.54 -13.09
CA PRO A 141 -6.89 -17.10 -13.00
C PRO A 141 -5.40 -16.83 -12.75
N MET A 142 -4.85 -15.79 -13.38
CA MET A 142 -3.50 -15.30 -13.12
C MET A 142 -3.51 -14.34 -11.91
N LYS A 143 -2.80 -14.74 -10.84
CA LYS A 143 -2.60 -13.95 -9.63
C LYS A 143 -1.13 -13.56 -9.50
N LEU A 144 -0.80 -12.30 -9.78
CA LEU A 144 0.57 -11.78 -9.71
C LEU A 144 0.67 -10.63 -8.72
N PHE A 145 1.79 -10.52 -8.01
CA PHE A 145 2.10 -9.37 -7.19
C PHE A 145 3.56 -8.96 -7.34
N GLU A 146 3.90 -7.72 -7.02
CA GLU A 146 5.27 -7.21 -6.98
C GLU A 146 5.41 -6.27 -5.78
N VAL A 147 6.52 -6.41 -5.05
CA VAL A 147 6.94 -5.46 -4.02
C VAL A 147 8.27 -4.86 -4.45
N GLY A 148 8.27 -3.59 -4.82
CA GLY A 148 9.43 -2.95 -5.42
C GLY A 148 9.43 -1.44 -5.34
N ASP A 149 10.57 -0.84 -5.67
CA ASP A 149 10.74 0.60 -5.62
C ASP A 149 10.17 1.28 -6.87
N VAL A 150 9.57 2.45 -6.66
CA VAL A 150 9.24 3.45 -7.69
C VAL A 150 10.07 4.71 -7.45
N CYS A 151 10.42 5.42 -8.50
CA CYS A 151 11.29 6.59 -8.41
C CYS A 151 10.57 7.85 -8.89
N LEU A 152 10.52 8.86 -8.03
CA LEU A 152 9.80 10.10 -8.26
C LEU A 152 10.76 11.29 -8.13
N ILE A 153 10.51 12.37 -8.86
CA ILE A 153 11.21 13.63 -8.63
C ILE A 153 10.74 14.22 -7.29
N ASP A 154 11.69 14.54 -6.44
CA ASP A 154 11.46 15.19 -5.15
C ASP A 154 12.64 16.12 -4.85
N ARG A 155 12.37 17.43 -4.85
CA ARG A 155 13.42 18.43 -4.63
C ARG A 155 13.78 18.64 -3.16
N SER A 156 13.07 17.98 -2.24
CA SER A 156 13.45 17.96 -0.82
C SER A 156 14.68 17.09 -0.55
N THR A 157 15.06 16.19 -1.47
CA THR A 157 16.23 15.33 -1.32
C THR A 157 17.47 15.90 -2.01
N GLU A 158 18.65 15.55 -1.51
CA GLU A 158 19.93 16.03 -2.07
C GLU A 158 20.16 15.64 -3.55
N VAL A 159 19.62 14.49 -3.95
CA VAL A 159 19.73 13.98 -5.33
C VAL A 159 18.61 14.49 -6.25
N GLY A 160 17.60 15.17 -5.70
CA GLY A 160 16.44 15.67 -6.45
C GLY A 160 15.44 14.58 -6.88
N ALA A 161 15.57 13.38 -6.32
CA ALA A 161 14.71 12.22 -6.56
C ALA A 161 14.55 11.39 -5.29
N ARG A 162 13.48 10.62 -5.20
CA ARG A 162 13.19 9.74 -4.08
C ARG A 162 12.67 8.40 -4.56
N ASN A 163 13.14 7.33 -3.91
CA ASN A 163 12.56 6.01 -4.06
C ASN A 163 11.48 5.80 -2.99
N LEU A 164 10.33 5.26 -3.40
CA LEU A 164 9.27 4.80 -2.50
C LEU A 164 9.01 3.32 -2.73
N ARG A 165 8.80 2.56 -1.67
CA ARG A 165 8.48 1.12 -1.74
C ARG A 165 6.99 0.92 -1.95
N TYR A 166 6.60 0.45 -3.14
CA TYR A 166 5.22 0.12 -3.46
C TYR A 166 5.00 -1.40 -3.44
N CYS A 167 3.76 -1.80 -3.22
CA CYS A 167 3.26 -3.14 -3.45
C CYS A 167 2.12 -3.08 -4.44
N CYS A 168 2.18 -3.88 -5.51
CA CYS A 168 1.13 -3.96 -6.49
C CYS A 168 0.69 -5.41 -6.66
N ALA A 169 -0.60 -5.66 -6.76
CA ALA A 169 -1.18 -6.97 -7.00
C ALA A 169 -2.21 -6.89 -8.12
N ALA A 170 -2.24 -7.89 -8.98
CA ALA A 170 -3.15 -7.98 -10.09
C ALA A 170 -3.80 -9.36 -10.17
N TYR A 171 -5.09 -9.35 -10.47
CA TYR A 171 -5.90 -10.51 -10.73
C TYR A 171 -6.45 -10.42 -12.16
N ALA A 172 -6.17 -11.44 -12.97
CA ALA A 172 -6.66 -11.53 -14.34
C ALA A 172 -7.36 -12.88 -14.58
N ASP A 173 -8.58 -12.82 -15.09
CA ASP A 173 -9.42 -14.00 -15.36
C ASP A 173 -10.28 -13.80 -16.62
N GLU A 174 -10.87 -14.88 -17.15
CA GLU A 174 -11.77 -14.85 -18.30
C GLU A 174 -13.22 -14.53 -17.94
N HIS A 175 -13.68 -14.97 -16.76
CA HIS A 175 -15.10 -14.96 -16.41
C HIS A 175 -15.46 -13.92 -15.34
N SER A 176 -14.51 -13.54 -14.49
CA SER A 176 -14.68 -12.48 -13.49
C SER A 176 -13.70 -11.33 -13.70
N SER A 177 -14.11 -10.13 -13.30
CA SER A 177 -13.17 -9.01 -13.13
C SER A 177 -12.26 -9.16 -11.90
N GLY A 178 -12.65 -9.96 -10.91
CA GLY A 178 -11.86 -10.19 -9.69
C GLY A 178 -11.69 -8.97 -8.79
N LEU A 179 -12.64 -8.03 -8.80
CA LEU A 179 -12.60 -6.86 -7.91
C LEU A 179 -12.76 -7.30 -6.46
N GLU A 180 -13.62 -8.28 -6.22
CA GLU A 180 -13.86 -8.95 -4.95
C GLU A 180 -12.61 -9.67 -4.42
N GLU A 181 -11.82 -10.29 -5.31
CA GLU A 181 -10.57 -10.96 -4.94
C GLU A 181 -9.52 -9.94 -4.48
N ILE A 182 -9.36 -8.85 -5.24
CA ILE A 182 -8.42 -7.77 -4.88
C ILE A 182 -8.84 -7.07 -3.59
N HIS A 183 -10.14 -6.81 -3.41
CA HIS A 183 -10.67 -6.24 -2.18
C HIS A 183 -10.45 -7.17 -0.98
N GLY A 184 -10.72 -8.48 -1.12
CA GLY A 184 -10.50 -9.45 -0.06
C GLY A 184 -9.03 -9.57 0.36
N VAL A 185 -8.09 -9.45 -0.59
CA VAL A 185 -6.65 -9.46 -0.32
C VAL A 185 -6.21 -8.18 0.40
N LEU A 186 -6.76 -7.01 0.02
CA LEU A 186 -6.55 -5.76 0.76
C LEU A 186 -7.03 -5.89 2.21
N ASP A 187 -8.26 -6.37 2.42
CA ASP A 187 -8.85 -6.56 3.76
C ASP A 187 -8.01 -7.52 4.60
N GLY A 188 -7.55 -8.62 4.00
CA GLY A 188 -6.66 -9.58 4.64
C GLY A 188 -5.33 -8.95 5.05
N LEU A 189 -4.73 -8.13 4.18
CA LEU A 189 -3.46 -7.45 4.45
C LEU A 189 -3.63 -6.44 5.59
N MET A 190 -4.63 -5.57 5.50
CA MET A 190 -4.94 -4.58 6.55
C MET A 190 -5.20 -5.24 7.90
N LYS A 191 -5.97 -6.33 7.90
CA LYS A 191 -6.24 -7.12 9.12
C LYS A 191 -4.96 -7.70 9.72
N SER A 192 -4.03 -8.17 8.89
CA SER A 192 -2.73 -8.69 9.34
C SER A 192 -1.85 -7.62 10.00
N LEU A 193 -2.12 -6.34 9.68
CA LEU A 193 -1.47 -5.15 10.24
C LEU A 193 -2.28 -4.52 11.39
N ASN A 194 -3.35 -5.18 11.84
CA ASN A 194 -4.29 -4.66 12.84
C ASN A 194 -4.94 -3.32 12.45
N PHE A 195 -5.15 -3.08 11.16
CA PHE A 195 -5.99 -2.00 10.65
C PHE A 195 -7.43 -2.48 10.48
N VAL A 196 -8.40 -1.65 10.85
CA VAL A 196 -9.83 -1.96 10.79
C VAL A 196 -10.54 -1.02 9.83
N ALA A 197 -11.45 -1.55 9.02
CA ALA A 197 -12.22 -0.75 8.09
C ALA A 197 -13.27 0.09 8.83
N GLU A 198 -13.45 1.37 8.44
CA GLU A 198 -14.45 2.26 9.03
C GLU A 198 -15.88 1.71 8.88
N TYR A 199 -16.20 1.07 7.74
CA TYR A 199 -17.50 0.44 7.54
C TYR A 199 -17.75 -0.72 8.50
N THR A 200 -16.71 -1.49 8.84
CA THR A 200 -16.81 -2.57 9.82
C THR A 200 -17.08 -2.01 11.22
N ILE A 201 -16.46 -0.89 11.58
CA ILE A 201 -16.71 -0.22 12.87
C ILE A 201 -18.17 0.25 12.93
N ALA A 202 -18.64 0.94 11.89
CA ALA A 202 -20.03 1.41 11.81
C ALA A 202 -21.06 0.26 11.88
N GLU A 203 -20.77 -0.88 11.24
CA GLU A 203 -21.59 -2.09 11.33
C GLU A 203 -21.65 -2.65 12.76
N MET A 204 -20.50 -2.74 13.44
CA MET A 204 -20.42 -3.20 14.83
C MET A 204 -21.15 -2.23 15.79
N GLU A 205 -20.99 -0.92 15.61
CA GLU A 205 -21.70 0.10 16.39
C GLU A 205 -23.21 0.02 16.20
N SER A 206 -23.69 -0.14 14.96
CA SER A 206 -25.11 -0.31 14.65
C SER A 206 -25.67 -1.61 15.24
N ALA A 207 -24.89 -2.70 15.23
CA ALA A 207 -25.27 -3.97 15.85
C ALA A 207 -25.43 -3.82 17.37
N VAL A 208 -24.48 -3.16 18.03
CA VAL A 208 -24.53 -2.83 19.47
C VAL A 208 -25.75 -1.96 19.77
N ALA A 209 -26.00 -0.90 19.02
CA ALA A 209 -27.16 -0.03 19.21
C ALA A 209 -28.48 -0.79 19.06
N THR A 210 -28.57 -1.70 18.07
CA THR A 210 -29.75 -2.56 17.87
C THR A 210 -29.96 -3.54 19.03
N ALA A 211 -28.88 -4.09 19.58
CA ALA A 211 -28.94 -4.97 20.74
C ALA A 211 -29.44 -4.22 21.98
N VAL A 212 -28.90 -3.03 22.25
CA VAL A 212 -29.33 -2.18 23.38
C VAL A 212 -30.81 -1.80 23.25
N ALA A 213 -31.28 -1.44 22.05
CA ALA A 213 -32.67 -1.07 21.79
C ALA A 213 -33.67 -2.24 21.95
N LYS A 214 -33.26 -3.48 21.65
CA LYS A 214 -34.08 -4.68 21.90
C LYS A 214 -34.23 -4.98 23.39
N GLY A 215 -33.20 -4.72 24.19
CA GLY A 215 -33.26 -4.85 25.65
C GLY A 215 -34.24 -3.86 26.31
N THR A 216 -34.37 -2.64 25.77
CA THR A 216 -35.27 -1.62 26.34
C THR A 216 -36.75 -1.86 26.00
N LYS A 217 -37.08 -2.51 24.88
CA LYS A 217 -38.46 -2.80 24.48
C LYS A 217 -39.09 -4.01 25.21
N ALA A 218 -38.29 -4.88 25.80
CA ALA A 218 -38.80 -6.00 26.60
C ALA A 218 -39.35 -5.56 27.99
N GLY A 219 -39.04 -4.33 28.45
CA GLY A 219 -39.53 -3.78 29.71
C GLY A 219 -40.85 -2.99 29.63
N GLY A 220 -41.49 -2.94 28.46
CA GLY A 220 -42.61 -2.02 28.17
C GLY A 220 -43.98 -2.67 27.98
N GLY A 221 -44.29 -3.75 28.70
CA GLY A 221 -45.61 -4.39 28.60
C GLY A 221 -45.92 -5.39 29.71
N ALA A 222 -46.36 -4.91 30.87
CA ALA A 222 -47.30 -5.59 31.76
C ALA A 222 -47.69 -4.67 32.94
N GLU A 223 -48.90 -4.13 32.89
CA GLU A 223 -49.61 -3.60 34.06
C GLU A 223 -50.09 -4.77 34.94
N GLU A 224 -49.87 -4.63 36.25
CA GLU A 224 -50.47 -5.34 37.40
C GLU A 224 -50.65 -6.87 37.35
N THR A 225 -49.81 -7.61 38.08
CA THR A 225 -50.15 -8.19 39.39
C THR A 225 -49.05 -9.13 39.92
N GLY A 226 -48.64 -8.91 41.18
CA GLY A 226 -48.30 -9.96 42.15
C GLY A 226 -47.05 -10.84 41.95
N LYS A 227 -45.99 -10.51 42.69
CA LYS A 227 -45.04 -11.41 43.40
C LYS A 227 -44.33 -12.55 42.61
N LYS A 228 -42.99 -12.50 42.73
CA LYS A 228 -41.94 -13.48 42.37
C LYS A 228 -41.45 -13.41 40.92
N LYS A 229 -40.34 -12.68 40.73
CA LYS A 229 -39.21 -13.04 39.85
C LYS A 229 -38.07 -12.08 40.16
N LYS A 230 -37.03 -12.57 40.84
CA LYS A 230 -35.79 -11.83 41.13
C LYS A 230 -34.56 -12.53 40.54
N GLU A 231 -34.76 -13.51 39.66
CA GLU A 231 -33.69 -14.35 39.10
C GLU A 231 -33.66 -14.38 37.56
N GLU A 232 -34.57 -13.71 36.85
CA GLU A 232 -34.59 -13.73 35.38
C GLU A 232 -33.94 -12.50 34.71
N ASP A 233 -33.83 -11.36 35.40
CA ASP A 233 -33.23 -10.14 34.84
C ASP A 233 -31.70 -10.23 34.62
N GLU A 234 -30.98 -11.08 35.35
CA GLU A 234 -29.53 -11.24 35.17
C GLU A 234 -29.16 -12.01 33.89
N SER A 235 -30.09 -12.80 33.34
CA SER A 235 -29.86 -13.61 32.14
C SER A 235 -30.03 -12.84 30.81
N LEU A 236 -30.77 -11.73 30.82
CA LEU A 236 -31.01 -10.87 29.64
C LEU A 236 -29.87 -9.85 29.44
N ALA A 237 -29.26 -9.35 30.52
CA ALA A 237 -28.08 -8.49 30.45
C ALA A 237 -26.86 -9.23 29.85
N ALA A 238 -26.72 -10.53 30.12
CA ALA A 238 -25.59 -11.36 29.68
C ALA A 238 -25.48 -11.51 28.15
N HIS A 239 -26.58 -11.37 27.39
CA HIS A 239 -26.57 -11.45 25.93
C HIS A 239 -26.19 -10.14 25.23
N HIS A 240 -26.20 -9.00 25.94
CA HIS A 240 -25.80 -7.69 25.39
C HIS A 240 -24.31 -7.40 25.58
N LEU A 241 -23.68 -7.93 26.64
CA LEU A 241 -22.25 -7.83 26.91
C LEU A 241 -21.31 -8.34 25.80
N PRO A 242 -21.57 -9.44 25.07
CA PRO A 242 -20.58 -9.98 24.13
C PRO A 242 -20.33 -9.07 22.92
N GLN A 243 -21.34 -8.32 22.45
CA GLN A 243 -21.20 -7.45 21.28
C GLN A 243 -20.48 -6.14 21.61
N THR A 244 -20.77 -5.54 22.76
CA THR A 244 -20.05 -4.37 23.28
C THR A 244 -18.61 -4.71 23.63
N GLU A 245 -18.38 -5.86 24.28
CA GLU A 245 -17.03 -6.32 24.62
C GLU A 245 -16.22 -6.63 23.36
N GLN A 246 -16.84 -7.18 22.31
CA GLN A 246 -16.18 -7.44 21.04
C GLN A 246 -15.77 -6.14 20.31
N LEU A 247 -16.64 -5.14 20.27
CA LEU A 247 -16.31 -3.82 19.72
C LEU A 247 -15.17 -3.18 20.51
N GLN A 248 -15.25 -3.20 21.83
CA GLN A 248 -14.24 -2.61 22.71
C GLN A 248 -12.87 -3.29 22.53
N ARG A 249 -12.80 -4.62 22.51
CA ARG A 249 -11.56 -5.37 22.25
C ARG A 249 -10.96 -5.03 20.88
N THR A 250 -11.81 -4.83 19.87
CA THR A 250 -11.38 -4.46 18.52
C THR A 250 -10.78 -3.05 18.51
N LEU A 251 -11.47 -2.09 19.13
CA LEU A 251 -11.00 -0.70 19.26
C LEU A 251 -9.73 -0.60 20.10
N GLU A 252 -9.55 -1.45 21.12
CA GLU A 252 -8.35 -1.49 21.94
C GLU A 252 -7.14 -2.02 21.16
N ARG A 253 -7.31 -3.10 20.38
CA ARG A 253 -6.23 -3.78 19.65
C ARG A 253 -5.85 -3.13 18.32
N MET A 254 -6.73 -2.34 17.72
CA MET A 254 -6.45 -1.74 16.41
C MET A 254 -5.27 -0.76 16.46
N GLN A 255 -4.42 -0.82 15.44
CA GLN A 255 -3.31 0.12 15.24
C GLN A 255 -3.73 1.34 14.41
N GLY A 256 -4.83 1.23 13.66
CA GLY A 256 -5.37 2.28 12.82
C GLY A 256 -6.65 1.87 12.11
N THR A 257 -7.18 2.79 11.33
CA THR A 257 -8.39 2.60 10.54
C THR A 257 -8.13 2.90 9.07
N TYR A 258 -8.95 2.34 8.19
CA TYR A 258 -8.93 2.70 6.77
C TYR A 258 -10.34 2.79 6.20
N LYS A 259 -10.47 3.58 5.13
CA LYS A 259 -11.71 3.79 4.40
C LYS A 259 -11.47 3.73 2.90
N LEU A 260 -12.52 3.30 2.20
CA LEU A 260 -12.54 3.21 0.74
C LEU A 260 -13.41 4.34 0.20
N VAL A 261 -12.81 5.22 -0.59
CA VAL A 261 -13.52 6.36 -1.19
C VAL A 261 -13.56 6.18 -2.70
N PRO A 262 -14.74 6.30 -3.35
CA PRO A 262 -14.82 6.20 -4.81
C PRO A 262 -13.89 7.20 -5.51
N SER A 263 -13.14 6.73 -6.50
CA SER A 263 -12.17 7.54 -7.25
C SER A 263 -12.59 7.77 -8.70
N LYS A 264 -11.86 8.65 -9.41
CA LYS A 264 -12.12 9.04 -10.81
C LYS A 264 -10.83 9.07 -11.64
N GLU A 265 -9.99 8.06 -11.48
CA GLU A 265 -8.77 7.88 -12.26
C GLU A 265 -9.09 7.35 -13.66
N ALA A 266 -8.33 7.82 -14.66
CA ALA A 266 -8.50 7.44 -16.06
C ALA A 266 -8.07 5.99 -16.36
N ILE A 267 -7.21 5.42 -15.51
CA ILE A 267 -6.68 4.06 -15.67
C ILE A 267 -7.75 2.99 -15.41
N PHE A 268 -8.74 3.28 -14.56
CA PHE A 268 -9.76 2.34 -14.11
C PHE A 268 -11.13 2.59 -14.74
N LEU A 269 -11.99 1.58 -14.71
CA LEU A 269 -13.38 1.67 -15.14
C LEU A 269 -14.18 2.58 -14.17
N PRO A 270 -14.96 3.56 -14.68
CA PRO A 270 -15.79 4.42 -13.82
C PRO A 270 -16.76 3.63 -12.95
N GLY A 271 -16.83 3.97 -11.66
CA GLY A 271 -17.70 3.31 -10.68
C GLY A 271 -17.18 1.97 -10.15
N ARG A 272 -16.01 1.51 -10.60
CA ARG A 272 -15.36 0.26 -10.16
C ARG A 272 -13.91 0.51 -9.71
N GLN A 273 -13.71 1.61 -9.01
CA GLN A 273 -12.41 2.06 -8.53
C GLN A 273 -12.55 2.83 -7.22
N VAL A 274 -11.55 2.70 -6.36
CA VAL A 274 -11.49 3.38 -5.08
C VAL A 274 -10.07 3.84 -4.74
N HIS A 275 -10.01 4.91 -3.98
CA HIS A 275 -8.86 5.35 -3.22
C HIS A 275 -8.91 4.73 -1.82
N ILE A 276 -7.77 4.29 -1.33
CA ILE A 276 -7.61 3.72 0.00
C ILE A 276 -7.00 4.80 0.88
N LEU A 277 -7.77 5.29 1.85
CA LEU A 277 -7.26 6.22 2.85
C LEU A 277 -7.09 5.50 4.18
N ALA A 278 -5.96 5.71 4.83
CA ALA A 278 -5.68 5.13 6.14
C ALA A 278 -5.19 6.19 7.14
N SER A 279 -5.54 5.98 8.39
CA SER A 279 -5.11 6.79 9.53
C SER A 279 -4.64 5.87 10.65
N ARG A 280 -3.65 6.32 11.42
CA ARG A 280 -3.23 5.59 12.61
C ARG A 280 -4.24 5.89 13.73
N LYS A 281 -4.26 5.03 14.75
CA LYS A 281 -5.02 5.31 15.96
C LYS A 281 -4.35 6.48 16.70
N PRO A 282 -5.06 7.59 17.00
CA PRO A 282 -4.47 8.71 17.70
C PRO A 282 -4.00 8.27 19.08
N THR A 283 -2.70 8.45 19.36
CA THR A 283 -2.16 8.27 20.70
C THR A 283 -2.55 9.45 21.57
N ALA A 284 -2.99 9.20 22.80
CA ALA A 284 -3.49 10.22 23.75
C ALA A 284 -2.53 11.40 24.02
N THR A 285 -1.28 11.33 23.56
CA THR A 285 -0.23 12.35 23.66
C THR A 285 -0.21 13.36 22.51
N ASP A 286 -0.73 13.01 21.33
CA ASP A 286 -0.78 13.88 20.15
C ASP A 286 -2.23 14.33 19.91
N GLY A 287 -2.61 15.46 20.49
CA GLY A 287 -3.95 16.06 20.36
C GLY A 287 -4.26 16.67 18.98
N SER A 288 -3.52 16.30 17.93
CA SER A 288 -3.81 16.71 16.55
C SER A 288 -4.75 15.72 15.89
N GLU A 289 -5.83 16.20 15.26
CA GLU A 289 -6.66 15.40 14.37
C GLU A 289 -5.77 14.76 13.29
N GLU A 290 -5.62 13.44 13.30
CA GLU A 290 -4.84 12.75 12.29
C GLU A 290 -5.58 12.79 10.95
N ILE A 291 -4.96 13.44 9.97
CA ILE A 291 -5.47 13.53 8.61
C ILE A 291 -5.26 12.17 7.92
N PRO A 292 -6.32 11.53 7.39
CA PRO A 292 -6.18 10.25 6.72
C PRO A 292 -5.34 10.41 5.45
N LEU A 293 -4.31 9.58 5.30
CA LEU A 293 -3.41 9.62 4.16
C LEU A 293 -3.92 8.71 3.05
N LEU A 294 -3.83 9.17 1.80
CA LEU A 294 -4.01 8.31 0.64
C LEU A 294 -2.84 7.33 0.58
N ILE A 295 -3.09 6.05 0.82
CA ILE A 295 -2.03 5.02 0.84
C ILE A 295 -2.05 4.14 -0.40
N GLY A 296 -3.07 4.24 -1.24
CA GLY A 296 -3.12 3.47 -2.47
C GLY A 296 -4.44 3.55 -3.21
N VAL A 297 -4.53 2.76 -4.27
CA VAL A 297 -5.66 2.70 -5.18
C VAL A 297 -5.92 1.27 -5.60
N PHE A 298 -7.19 0.92 -5.83
CA PHE A 298 -7.51 -0.31 -6.52
C PHE A 298 -8.77 -0.17 -7.37
N GLY A 299 -8.89 -1.05 -8.37
CA GLY A 299 -10.06 -1.07 -9.24
C GLY A 299 -9.89 -1.99 -10.44
N ILE A 300 -10.97 -2.08 -11.21
CA ILE A 300 -10.99 -2.78 -12.51
C ILE A 300 -10.36 -1.86 -13.55
N LEU A 301 -9.39 -2.35 -14.32
CA LEU A 301 -8.76 -1.56 -15.37
C LEU A 301 -9.72 -1.20 -16.50
N HIS A 302 -9.57 0.01 -17.03
CA HIS A 302 -10.36 0.46 -18.17
C HIS A 302 -10.00 -0.33 -19.45
N PRO A 303 -10.97 -0.68 -20.32
CA PRO A 303 -10.71 -1.43 -21.55
C PRO A 303 -9.68 -0.79 -22.49
N HIS A 304 -9.59 0.55 -22.49
CA HIS A 304 -8.54 1.28 -23.23
C HIS A 304 -7.13 0.91 -22.73
N THR A 305 -6.93 0.89 -21.41
CA THR A 305 -5.66 0.52 -20.79
C THR A 305 -5.31 -0.92 -21.13
N LEU A 306 -6.26 -1.85 -20.98
CA LEU A 306 -6.06 -3.26 -21.32
C LEU A 306 -5.63 -3.43 -22.78
N LYS A 307 -6.31 -2.76 -23.71
CA LYS A 307 -5.97 -2.78 -25.13
C LYS A 307 -4.57 -2.19 -25.40
N ALA A 308 -4.17 -1.14 -24.70
CA ALA A 308 -2.85 -0.53 -24.84
C ALA A 308 -1.71 -1.48 -24.41
N PHE A 309 -1.97 -2.38 -23.46
CA PHE A 309 -1.06 -3.46 -23.04
C PHE A 309 -1.33 -4.80 -23.74
N ASN A 310 -2.12 -4.80 -24.82
CA ASN A 310 -2.47 -5.99 -25.60
C ASN A 310 -3.15 -7.12 -24.78
N LEU A 311 -3.90 -6.73 -23.76
CA LEU A 311 -4.70 -7.60 -22.91
C LEU A 311 -6.17 -7.58 -23.35
N HIS A 312 -6.76 -8.78 -23.40
CA HIS A 312 -8.17 -8.98 -23.77
C HIS A 312 -9.03 -9.49 -22.61
N LEU A 313 -8.40 -9.79 -21.48
CA LEU A 313 -9.03 -10.28 -20.26
C LEU A 313 -9.28 -9.10 -19.32
N PRO A 314 -10.39 -9.09 -18.57
CA PRO A 314 -10.55 -8.14 -17.47
C PRO A 314 -9.45 -8.36 -16.42
N VAL A 315 -8.89 -7.25 -15.92
CA VAL A 315 -7.86 -7.27 -14.89
C VAL A 315 -8.22 -6.26 -13.80
N SER A 316 -8.21 -6.72 -12.55
CA SER A 316 -8.27 -5.84 -11.38
C SER A 316 -6.90 -5.70 -10.77
N VAL A 317 -6.58 -4.49 -10.31
CA VAL A 317 -5.26 -4.16 -9.75
C VAL A 317 -5.42 -3.40 -8.45
N LEU A 318 -4.54 -3.68 -7.49
CA LEU A 318 -4.31 -2.95 -6.25
C LEU A 318 -2.87 -2.44 -6.25
N GLU A 319 -2.67 -1.18 -5.90
CA GLU A 319 -1.35 -0.61 -5.66
C GLU A 319 -1.34 0.17 -4.34
N LEU A 320 -0.35 -0.11 -3.49
CA LEU A 320 -0.18 0.46 -2.16
C LEU A 320 1.22 1.05 -1.99
N ASN A 321 1.30 2.21 -1.37
CA ASN A 321 2.53 2.75 -0.81
C ASN A 321 2.77 2.14 0.58
N LEU A 322 3.92 1.49 0.78
CA LEU A 322 4.26 0.82 2.04
C LEU A 322 4.93 1.74 3.08
N GLU A 323 5.37 2.93 2.66
CA GLU A 323 6.18 3.85 3.49
C GLU A 323 5.42 4.39 4.72
N ALA A 324 4.09 4.49 4.66
CA ALA A 324 3.30 4.96 5.80
C ALA A 324 3.37 4.00 6.98
N PHE A 325 3.30 2.69 6.71
CA PHE A 325 3.24 1.65 7.74
C PHE A 325 4.52 1.57 8.55
N THR A 326 5.68 1.84 7.96
CA THR A 326 6.96 1.82 8.68
C THR A 326 7.08 2.92 9.73
N LYS A 327 6.34 4.03 9.57
CA LYS A 327 6.28 5.12 10.55
C LYS A 327 5.17 4.91 11.58
N TRP A 328 4.06 4.28 11.18
CA TRP A 328 2.90 4.10 12.04
C TRP A 328 3.03 2.91 12.98
N LEU A 329 3.62 1.81 12.51
CA LEU A 329 3.69 0.56 13.24
C LEU A 329 5.00 0.43 14.01
N PRO A 330 4.98 -0.17 15.21
CA PRO A 330 6.20 -0.49 15.93
C PRO A 330 7.00 -1.57 15.16
N ALA A 331 8.32 -1.60 15.37
CA ALA A 331 9.21 -2.55 14.70
C ALA A 331 8.77 -4.02 14.83
N ILE A 332 8.20 -4.39 15.97
CA ILE A 332 7.70 -5.76 16.24
C ILE A 332 6.56 -6.16 15.32
N ASP A 333 5.68 -5.22 14.95
CA ASP A 333 4.55 -5.48 14.06
C ASP A 333 4.98 -5.51 12.59
N LEU A 334 6.17 -4.96 12.28
CA LEU A 334 6.76 -4.96 10.94
C LEU A 334 7.61 -6.19 10.66
N MET A 335 8.16 -6.81 11.71
CA MET A 335 8.90 -8.06 11.61
C MET A 335 7.91 -9.24 11.50
N GLY A 336 8.19 -10.18 10.59
CA GLY A 336 7.51 -11.47 10.59
C GLY A 336 7.98 -12.31 11.78
N ASN A 337 7.06 -13.04 12.41
CA ASN A 337 7.44 -14.22 13.20
C ASN A 337 7.85 -15.36 12.26
#